data_AF-A0A2T8ILM7-F1
#
_entry.id   AF-A0A2T8ILM7-F1
#
_cell.length_a   1.000
_cell.length_b   1.000
_cell.length_c   1.000
_cell.angle_alpha   90.00
_cell.angle_beta   90.00
_cell.angle_gamma   90.00
#
_symmetry.space_group_name_H-M   'P 1'
#
loop_
_entity.id
_entity.type
_entity.pdbx_description
1 polymer ?
#
loop_
_entity_poly.entity_id
_entity_poly.type
_entity_poly.pdbx_seq_one_letter_code
_entity_poly.pdbx_strand_id
1 'polypeptide(L)'
;MTLLLGSPGSGKTTLLKALIGKLDSGVKVSGKITYNGREMNEIVREKIAAYVSQSDLHSEEMTVRETLAFSAKCQGAGDGYDLLTELMRREREANVTPDVHISLFMKVKLPYQCPTIIAFV
;
A
#
# COMPACT_ATOMS: atom_id res chain seq x y z
N MET A 1 2.78 -17.61 -6.69
CA MET A 1 3.04 -17.91 -5.27
C MET A 1 4.43 -18.53 -5.18
N THR A 2 5.29 -18.03 -4.28
CA THR A 2 6.68 -18.51 -4.13
C THR A 2 6.90 -18.95 -2.69
N LEU A 3 7.49 -20.11 -2.48
CA LEU A 3 7.82 -20.64 -1.16
C LEU A 3 9.33 -20.59 -0.94
N LEU A 4 9.76 -19.99 0.18
CA LEU A 4 11.17 -19.89 0.57
C LEU A 4 11.44 -20.78 1.79
N LEU A 5 12.15 -21.89 1.60
CA LEU A 5 12.53 -22.83 2.66
C LEU A 5 14.03 -22.77 2.94
N GLY A 6 14.41 -23.10 4.18
CA GLY A 6 15.80 -23.13 4.62
C GLY A 6 15.91 -23.37 6.12
N SER A 7 17.03 -23.92 6.58
CA SER A 7 17.30 -24.18 8.00
C SER A 7 17.21 -22.91 8.86
N PRO A 8 17.02 -23.01 10.19
CA PRO A 8 17.17 -21.86 11.09
C PRO A 8 18.52 -21.15 10.85
N GLY A 9 18.54 -19.81 10.82
CA GLY A 9 19.76 -19.04 10.55
C GLY A 9 20.18 -18.88 9.08
N SER A 10 19.51 -19.55 8.13
CA SER A 10 19.83 -19.44 6.68
C SER A 10 19.57 -18.07 6.03
N GLY A 11 19.11 -17.07 6.78
CA GLY A 11 18.91 -15.72 6.25
C GLY A 11 17.60 -15.47 5.51
N LYS A 12 16.60 -16.37 5.60
CA LYS A 12 15.27 -16.18 4.95
C LYS A 12 14.62 -14.84 5.30
N THR A 13 14.51 -14.54 6.59
CA THR A 13 13.93 -13.28 7.07
C THR A 13 14.75 -12.08 6.60
N THR A 14 16.08 -12.21 6.59
CA THR A 14 17.01 -11.20 6.09
C THR A 14 16.80 -10.93 4.60
N LEU A 15 16.60 -11.97 3.79
CA LEU A 15 16.30 -11.85 2.36
C LEU A 15 14.96 -11.13 2.14
N LEU A 16 13.90 -11.50 2.87
CA LEU A 16 12.60 -10.82 2.75
C LEU A 16 12.70 -9.33 3.14
N LYS A 17 13.45 -9.01 4.20
CA LYS A 17 13.74 -7.63 4.60
C LYS A 17 14.61 -6.88 3.58
N ALA A 18 15.53 -7.55 2.90
CA ALA A 18 16.33 -6.97 1.83
C ALA A 18 15.46 -6.60 0.63
N LEU A 19 14.52 -7.46 0.24
CA LEU A 19 13.55 -7.18 -0.82
C LEU A 19 12.74 -5.93 -0.48
N ILE A 20 12.14 -5.83 0.70
CA ILE A 20 11.39 -4.62 1.06
C ILE A 20 12.26 -3.40 1.42
N GLY A 21 13.60 -3.53 1.37
CA GLY A 21 14.52 -2.44 1.63
C GLY A 21 14.62 -2.00 3.09
N LYS A 22 14.24 -2.85 4.04
CA LYS A 22 14.39 -2.63 5.50
C LYS A 22 15.50 -3.49 6.08
N LEU A 23 16.66 -3.47 5.45
CA LEU A 23 17.83 -4.20 5.91
C LEU A 23 18.64 -3.34 6.90
N ASP A 24 19.20 -3.96 7.94
CA ASP A 24 20.03 -3.26 8.91
C ASP A 24 21.31 -2.73 8.26
N SER A 25 21.78 -1.55 8.71
CA SER A 25 22.91 -0.81 8.10
C SER A 25 24.24 -1.57 8.11
N GLY A 26 24.38 -2.61 8.93
CA GLY A 26 25.58 -3.45 9.00
C GLY A 26 25.65 -4.55 7.93
N VAL A 27 24.58 -4.80 7.16
CA VAL A 27 24.53 -5.91 6.21
C VAL A 27 24.92 -5.44 4.81
N LYS A 28 25.93 -6.09 4.22
CA LYS A 28 26.33 -5.83 2.83
C LYS A 28 25.36 -6.50 1.86
N VAL A 29 24.86 -5.72 0.89
CA VAL A 29 24.03 -6.21 -0.21
C VAL A 29 24.84 -6.20 -1.49
N SER A 30 24.73 -7.28 -2.27
CA SER A 30 25.29 -7.37 -3.61
C SER A 30 24.26 -7.97 -4.56
N GLY A 31 24.41 -7.71 -5.85
CA GLY A 31 23.41 -8.04 -6.86
C GLY A 31 22.42 -6.90 -7.12
N LYS A 32 21.35 -7.20 -7.86
CA LYS A 32 20.38 -6.23 -8.37
C LYS A 32 18.97 -6.76 -8.13
N ILE A 33 18.07 -5.89 -7.65
CA ILE A 33 16.67 -6.20 -7.37
C ILE A 33 15.81 -5.28 -8.21
N THR A 34 15.01 -5.86 -9.09
CA THR A 34 14.11 -5.13 -9.98
C THR A 34 12.65 -5.46 -9.71
N TYR A 35 11.80 -4.45 -9.72
CA TYR A 35 10.35 -4.53 -9.64
C TYR A 35 9.75 -4.13 -10.97
N ASN A 36 9.17 -5.10 -11.70
CA ASN A 36 8.61 -4.86 -13.03
C ASN A 36 9.60 -4.16 -13.98
N GLY A 37 10.87 -4.58 -13.96
CA GLY A 37 11.94 -4.01 -14.78
C GLY A 37 12.54 -2.70 -14.27
N ARG A 38 12.02 -2.12 -13.17
CA ARG A 38 12.57 -0.92 -12.54
C ARG A 38 13.44 -1.26 -11.34
N GLU A 39 14.50 -0.50 -11.14
CA GLU A 39 15.38 -0.64 -10.00
C GLU A 39 14.71 -0.25 -8.68
N MET A 40 15.20 -0.84 -7.60
CA MET A 40 14.70 -0.60 -6.25
C MET A 40 14.88 0.84 -5.72
N ASN A 41 15.67 1.68 -6.40
CA ASN A 41 15.82 3.12 -6.14
C ASN A 41 14.89 4.00 -7.01
N GLU A 42 14.24 3.44 -8.04
CA GLU A 42 13.31 4.15 -8.94
C GLU A 42 11.86 4.08 -8.45
N ILE A 43 11.61 3.34 -7.37
CA ILE A 43 10.28 3.00 -6.87
C ILE A 43 10.12 3.40 -5.41
N VAL A 44 8.89 3.76 -5.04
CA VAL A 44 8.49 3.88 -3.63
C VAL A 44 8.06 2.49 -3.17
N ARG A 45 8.94 1.80 -2.43
CA ARG A 45 8.81 0.38 -2.07
C ARG A 45 7.54 0.14 -1.25
N GLU A 46 7.25 1.06 -0.35
CA GLU A 46 6.10 1.06 0.55
C GLU A 46 4.76 1.09 -0.21
N LYS A 47 4.75 1.52 -1.47
CA LYS A 47 3.56 1.55 -2.31
C LYS A 47 3.35 0.27 -3.14
N ILE A 48 4.36 -0.58 -3.26
CA ILE A 48 4.33 -1.73 -4.18
C ILE A 48 4.57 -3.07 -3.49
N ALA A 49 5.10 -3.07 -2.27
CA ALA A 49 5.41 -4.27 -1.52
C ALA A 49 5.01 -4.08 -0.06
N ALA A 50 4.37 -5.10 0.50
CA ALA A 50 4.06 -5.21 1.92
C ALA A 50 4.89 -6.33 2.55
N TYR A 51 5.27 -6.14 3.81
CA TYR A 51 5.97 -7.15 4.61
C TYR A 51 5.20 -7.39 5.89
N VAL A 52 4.85 -8.65 6.13
CA VAL A 52 4.28 -9.10 7.40
C VAL A 52 5.41 -9.68 8.25
N SER A 53 5.59 -9.11 9.43
CA SER A 53 6.59 -9.59 10.40
C SER A 53 6.17 -10.91 11.03
N GLN A 54 7.12 -11.60 11.64
CA GLN A 54 6.84 -12.83 12.40
C GLN A 54 5.95 -12.58 13.62
N SER A 55 5.97 -11.36 14.15
CA SER A 55 5.15 -10.94 15.27
C SER A 55 4.15 -9.90 14.80
N ASP A 56 2.91 -10.04 15.26
CA ASP A 56 1.85 -9.09 14.99
C ASP A 56 2.00 -7.85 15.88
N LEU A 57 1.77 -6.67 15.29
CA LEU A 57 1.66 -5.42 16.01
C LEU A 57 0.19 -4.99 15.99
N HIS A 58 -0.54 -5.28 17.06
CA HIS A 58 -1.94 -4.86 17.21
C HIS A 58 -2.15 -4.20 18.57
N SER A 59 -3.10 -3.26 18.63
CA SER A 59 -3.53 -2.67 19.90
C SER A 59 -4.63 -3.52 20.50
N GLU A 60 -4.49 -3.87 21.77
CA GLU A 60 -5.47 -4.68 22.51
C GLU A 60 -6.78 -3.91 22.80
N GLU A 61 -6.75 -2.58 22.68
CA GLU A 61 -7.88 -1.69 23.00
C GLU A 61 -8.84 -1.48 21.83
N MET A 62 -8.48 -1.91 20.62
CA MET A 62 -9.27 -1.71 19.41
C MET A 62 -9.93 -3.00 18.93
N THR A 63 -11.16 -2.89 18.45
CA THR A 63 -11.79 -3.98 17.69
C THR A 63 -11.12 -4.17 16.33
N VAL A 64 -11.36 -5.32 15.71
CA VAL A 64 -10.89 -5.62 14.33
C VAL A 64 -11.35 -4.55 13.34
N ARG A 65 -12.61 -4.10 13.45
CA ARG A 65 -13.17 -3.07 12.56
C ARG A 65 -12.43 -1.74 12.71
N GLU A 66 -12.17 -1.32 13.95
CA GLU A 66 -11.47 -0.08 14.24
C GLU A 66 -10.01 -0.13 13.78
N THR A 67 -9.33 -1.26 14.03
CA THR A 67 -7.95 -1.48 13.59
C THR A 67 -7.81 -1.41 12.07
N LEU A 68 -8.74 -2.02 11.33
CA LEU A 68 -8.77 -1.96 9.87
C LEU A 68 -9.10 -0.54 9.37
N ALA A 69 -10.06 0.14 9.99
CA ALA A 69 -10.40 1.51 9.63
C ALA A 69 -9.24 2.49 9.90
N PHE A 70 -8.53 2.32 11.01
CA PHE A 70 -7.32 3.09 11.33
C PHE A 70 -6.21 2.83 10.31
N SER A 71 -5.93 1.56 10.01
CA SER A 71 -4.92 1.16 9.03
C SER A 71 -5.22 1.73 7.64
N ALA A 72 -6.49 1.67 7.22
CA ALA A 72 -6.95 2.26 5.97
C ALA A 72 -6.67 3.76 5.92
N LYS A 73 -7.04 4.51 6.97
CA LYS A 73 -6.75 5.95 7.07
C LYS A 73 -5.25 6.26 7.01
N CYS A 74 -4.41 5.53 7.74
CA CYS A 74 -2.96 5.73 7.70
C CYS A 74 -2.34 5.44 6.32
N GLN A 75 -2.94 4.54 5.54
CA GLN A 75 -2.52 4.20 4.18
C GLN A 75 -3.08 5.15 3.12
N GLY A 76 -3.89 6.15 3.52
CA GLY A 76 -4.59 7.06 2.60
C GLY A 76 -5.78 6.40 1.88
N ALA A 77 -6.23 5.23 2.33
CA ALA A 77 -7.47 4.61 1.87
C ALA A 77 -8.66 5.33 2.55
N GLY A 78 -9.03 6.48 1.98
CA GLY A 78 -10.12 7.32 2.48
C GLY A 78 -10.19 8.68 1.79
N ASP A 79 -9.03 9.30 1.53
CA ASP A 79 -8.93 10.63 0.91
C ASP A 79 -9.66 10.70 -0.43
N GLY A 80 -9.59 9.63 -1.22
CA GLY A 80 -10.28 9.53 -2.51
C GLY A 80 -11.81 9.56 -2.40
N TYR A 81 -12.37 8.98 -1.33
CA TYR A 81 -13.81 8.96 -1.08
C TYR A 81 -14.31 10.28 -0.49
N ASP A 82 -13.53 10.89 0.41
CA ASP A 82 -13.85 12.21 0.97
C ASP A 82 -13.78 13.28 -0.11
N LEU A 83 -12.74 13.24 -0.96
CA LEU A 83 -12.60 14.12 -2.12
C LEU A 83 -13.73 13.91 -3.12
N LEU A 84 -14.14 12.66 -3.38
CA LEU A 84 -15.25 12.36 -4.26
C LEU A 84 -16.59 12.89 -3.71
N THR A 85 -16.78 12.77 -2.40
CA THR A 85 -17.97 13.29 -1.70
C THR A 85 -18.03 14.82 -1.78
N GLU A 86 -16.90 15.49 -1.55
CA GLU A 86 -16.78 16.94 -1.64
C GLU A 86 -16.94 17.44 -3.08
N LEU A 87 -16.41 16.71 -4.07
CA LEU A 87 -16.59 17.03 -5.49
C LEU A 87 -18.07 16.96 -5.90
N MET A 88 -18.76 15.89 -5.50
CA MET A 88 -20.20 15.72 -5.75
C MET A 88 -21.04 16.83 -5.10
N ARG A 89 -20.63 17.30 -3.90
CA ARG A 89 -21.28 18.43 -3.23
C ARG A 89 -21.14 19.72 -4.04
N ARG A 90 -19.92 20.04 -4.49
CA ARG A 90 -19.63 21.26 -5.27
C ARG A 90 -20.29 21.24 -6.65
N GLU A 91 -20.34 20.10 -7.33
CA GLU A 91 -21.03 19.96 -8.61
C GLU A 91 -22.53 20.27 -8.48
N ARG A 92 -23.16 19.82 -7.38
CA ARG A 92 -24.56 20.11 -7.06
C ARG A 92 -24.77 21.59 -6.78
N GLU A 93 -23.90 22.23 -6.01
CA GLU A 93 -24.00 23.66 -5.66
C GLU A 93 -23.77 24.58 -6.85
N ALA A 94 -22.82 24.23 -7.73
CA ALA A 94 -22.55 24.96 -8.96
C ALA A 94 -23.57 24.63 -10.08
N ASN A 95 -24.47 23.68 -9.86
CA ASN A 95 -25.41 23.14 -10.85
C ASN A 95 -24.73 22.74 -12.17
N VAL A 96 -23.52 22.17 -12.06
CA VAL A 96 -22.70 21.75 -13.20
C VAL A 96 -22.93 20.26 -13.41
N THR A 97 -23.38 19.89 -14.60
CA THR A 97 -23.46 18.48 -15.01
C THR A 97 -22.26 18.17 -15.92
N PRO A 98 -21.23 17.45 -15.42
CA PRO A 98 -20.11 17.06 -16.25
C PRO A 98 -20.53 16.06 -17.32
N ASP A 99 -19.75 16.01 -18.40
CA ASP A 99 -19.85 14.95 -19.40
C ASP A 99 -19.74 13.55 -18.74
N VAL A 100 -20.52 12.59 -19.24
CA VAL A 100 -20.64 11.25 -18.66
C VAL A 100 -19.28 10.54 -18.59
N HIS A 101 -18.43 10.67 -19.61
CA HIS A 101 -17.13 10.02 -19.62
C HIS A 101 -16.18 10.64 -18.60
N ILE A 102 -16.22 11.97 -18.43
CA ILE A 102 -15.39 12.69 -17.46
C ILE A 102 -15.85 12.35 -16.03
N SER A 103 -17.17 12.37 -15.78
CA SER A 103 -17.74 12.01 -14.47
C SER A 103 -17.40 10.59 -14.07
N LEU A 104 -17.54 9.64 -15.01
CA LEU A 104 -17.20 8.24 -14.79
C LEU A 104 -15.71 8.07 -14.52
N PHE A 105 -14.84 8.72 -15.31
CA PHE A 105 -13.40 8.66 -15.12
C PHE A 105 -12.97 9.21 -13.75
N MET A 106 -13.49 10.37 -13.33
CA MET A 106 -13.19 10.94 -12.00
C MET A 106 -13.69 10.04 -10.88
N LYS A 107 -14.93 9.54 -10.97
CA LYS A 107 -15.52 8.64 -9.96
C LYS A 107 -14.80 7.31 -9.84
N VAL A 108 -14.20 6.81 -10.91
CA VAL A 108 -13.43 5.55 -10.91
C VAL A 108 -11.97 5.79 -10.52
N LYS A 109 -11.40 6.97 -10.77
CA LYS A 109 -9.96 7.19 -10.50
C LYS A 109 -9.70 7.71 -9.08
N LEU A 110 -10.56 8.59 -8.57
CA LEU A 110 -10.40 9.22 -7.25
C LEU A 110 -10.40 8.21 -6.08
N PRO A 111 -11.35 7.25 -5.97
CA PRO A 111 -11.33 6.27 -4.88
C PRO A 111 -10.24 5.20 -5.03
N TYR A 112 -9.61 5.08 -6.21
CA TYR A 112 -8.58 4.08 -6.52
C TYR A 112 -7.20 4.71 -6.78
N GLN A 113 -7.00 5.98 -6.43
CA GLN A 113 -5.77 6.71 -6.75
C GLN A 113 -4.52 6.17 -6.02
N CYS A 114 -4.71 5.25 -5.07
CA CYS A 114 -3.66 4.43 -4.51
C CYS A 114 -4.08 2.95 -4.59
N PRO A 115 -3.55 2.14 -5.52
CA PRO A 115 -3.64 0.69 -5.39
C PRO A 115 -2.64 0.26 -4.31
N THR A 116 -2.86 0.65 -3.06
CA THR A 116 -2.20 0.01 -1.92
C THR A 116 -3.15 -1.09 -1.48
N ILE A 117 -3.27 -2.13 -2.31
CA ILE A 117 -3.78 -3.40 -1.83
C ILE A 117 -2.68 -3.93 -0.89
N ILE A 118 -2.78 -3.57 0.39
CA ILE A 118 -2.15 -4.35 1.44
C ILE A 118 -3.01 -5.61 1.57
N ALA A 119 -2.74 -6.58 0.69
CA ALA A 119 -3.09 -7.95 0.96
C ALA A 119 -2.01 -8.49 1.90
N PHE A 120 -2.43 -8.83 3.12
CA PHE A 120 -1.70 -9.70 4.02
C PHE A 120 -1.20 -10.92 3.23
N VAL A 121 0.11 -11.15 3.26
CA VAL A 121 0.70 -12.47 3.01
C VAL A 121 1.43 -12.87 4.26
#